data_AF-A0A4T0BB45-F1
#
_entry.id   AF-A0A4T0BB45-F1
#
_cell.length_a   1.000
_cell.length_b   1.000
_cell.length_c   1.000
_cell.angle_alpha   90.00
_cell.angle_beta   90.00
_cell.angle_gamma   90.00
#
_symmetry.space_group_name_H-M   'P 1'
#
loop_
_entity.id
_entity.type
_entity.pdbx_description
1 polymer ?
#
loop_
_entity_poly.entity_id
_entity_poly.type
_entity_poly.pdbx_seq_one_letter_code
_entity_poly.pdbx_strand_id
1 'polypeptide(L)'
;MVIPDRVIRFAYDRPNSDSLQYFDDKIYSDVTVRCGEDRIHVRKDVLCAWSDHFREHLERSSQIVDEELVLEGDDSALARAFLKYMYGAPYIDNPLDFTDDDSKRLNNLYKLGCKYGVWSLVFDMCITFSEYIELGYTGDKFFKAIELAYQLNESGDLLLAYISRACKYNIKQLASFEFYETLQRTPTLCVELLAHVVSKLDLKDDPSRDGSRLRCPDCRQFFTLHKSHVQSHEWMCGWCGYKAPAGGLWDRLS
;
A
#
# COMPACT_ATOMS: atom_id res chain seq x y z
N MET A 1 -9.57 -7.12 5.76
CA MET A 1 -8.35 -7.26 6.58
C MET A 1 -8.43 -6.22 7.68
N VAL A 2 -8.49 -6.62 8.94
CA VAL A 2 -8.54 -5.67 10.07
C VAL A 2 -7.10 -5.30 10.42
N ILE A 3 -6.72 -4.03 10.18
CA ILE A 3 -5.40 -3.52 10.55
C ILE A 3 -5.42 -3.26 12.06
N PRO A 4 -4.54 -3.89 12.86
CA PRO A 4 -4.54 -3.70 14.32
C PRO A 4 -4.25 -2.25 14.72
N ASP A 5 -4.89 -1.74 15.78
CA ASP A 5 -4.70 -0.37 16.31
C ASP A 5 -3.23 -0.02 16.64
N ARG A 6 -2.40 -1.02 16.97
CA ARG A 6 -0.95 -0.83 17.16
C ARG A 6 -0.24 -0.42 15.85
N VAL A 7 -0.66 -0.98 14.71
CA VAL A 7 -0.09 -0.69 13.40
C VAL A 7 -0.38 0.77 12.99
N ILE A 8 -1.54 1.31 13.39
CA ILE A 8 -1.91 2.71 13.13
C ILE A 8 -1.01 3.69 13.90
N ARG A 9 -0.60 3.36 15.13
CA ARG A 9 0.32 4.22 15.91
C ARG A 9 1.75 4.22 15.35
N PHE A 10 2.27 3.07 14.91
CA PHE A 10 3.60 2.99 14.28
C PHE A 10 3.67 3.60 12.87
N ALA A 11 2.54 3.72 12.16
CA ALA A 11 2.51 4.32 10.83
C ALA A 11 2.77 5.85 10.83
N TYR A 12 2.72 6.52 11.98
CA TYR A 12 2.99 7.97 12.08
C TYR A 12 4.31 8.32 12.79
N ASP A 13 4.89 7.41 13.57
CA ASP A 13 6.21 7.61 14.13
C ASP A 13 7.23 7.08 13.12
N ARG A 14 7.82 7.98 12.32
CA ARG A 14 8.95 7.62 11.46
C ARG A 14 10.11 7.16 12.36
N PRO A 15 10.84 6.09 12.00
CA PRO A 15 11.99 5.65 12.78
C PRO A 15 12.98 6.81 12.99
N ASN A 16 13.37 7.04 14.24
CA ASN A 16 14.20 8.19 14.60
C ASN A 16 15.60 8.06 13.96
N SER A 17 16.03 9.09 13.24
CA SER A 17 17.28 9.08 12.44
C SER A 17 18.55 8.87 13.26
N ASP A 18 18.48 9.11 14.57
CA ASP A 18 19.61 8.94 15.50
C ASP A 18 20.07 7.49 15.63
N SER A 19 19.22 6.52 15.26
CA SER A 19 19.61 5.10 15.30
C SER A 19 20.53 4.72 14.16
N LEU A 20 20.52 5.46 13.04
CA LEU A 20 21.22 5.12 11.81
C LEU A 20 22.74 4.98 11.99
N GLN A 21 23.32 5.71 12.93
CA GLN A 21 24.75 5.62 13.26
C GLN A 21 25.17 4.24 13.83
N TYR A 22 24.20 3.45 14.31
CA TYR A 22 24.43 2.10 14.84
C TYR A 22 24.07 0.99 13.83
N PHE A 23 23.73 1.35 12.59
CA PHE A 23 23.43 0.38 11.55
C PHE A 23 24.71 -0.27 11.01
N ASP A 24 24.73 -1.60 10.91
CA ASP A 24 25.89 -2.39 10.46
C ASP A 24 27.14 -2.22 11.36
N ASP A 25 26.93 -1.88 12.63
CA ASP A 25 27.98 -1.76 13.63
C ASP A 25 28.08 -3.04 14.48
N LYS A 26 29.22 -3.74 14.39
CA LYS A 26 29.47 -4.99 15.13
C LYS A 26 29.47 -4.82 16.65
N ILE A 27 29.80 -3.65 17.17
CA ILE A 27 29.94 -3.40 18.62
C ILE A 27 28.56 -3.28 19.26
N TYR A 28 27.61 -2.63 18.56
CA TYR A 28 26.29 -2.34 19.09
C TYR A 28 25.21 -3.32 18.61
N SER A 29 25.56 -4.32 17.80
CA SER A 29 24.63 -5.31 17.25
C SER A 29 24.64 -6.60 18.06
N ASP A 30 23.46 -7.21 18.18
CA ASP A 30 23.22 -8.46 18.90
C ASP A 30 22.60 -9.56 18.01
N VAL A 31 22.39 -9.26 16.72
CA VAL A 31 22.00 -10.23 15.69
C VAL A 31 22.67 -9.91 14.36
N THR A 32 22.95 -10.95 13.58
CA THR A 32 23.43 -10.81 12.19
C THR A 32 22.34 -11.27 11.24
N VAL A 33 22.02 -10.40 10.28
CA VAL A 33 21.10 -10.72 9.19
C VAL A 33 21.92 -11.12 7.97
N ARG A 34 21.64 -12.30 7.41
CA ARG A 34 22.27 -12.79 6.18
C ARG A 34 21.34 -12.60 4.99
N CYS A 35 21.85 -12.02 3.92
CA CYS A 35 21.17 -11.88 2.63
C CYS A 35 22.16 -12.26 1.52
N GLY A 36 21.99 -13.43 0.91
CA GLY A 36 22.98 -13.99 -0.01
C GLY A 36 24.33 -14.20 0.71
N GLU A 37 25.40 -13.58 0.18
CA GLU A 37 26.74 -13.56 0.78
C GLU A 37 26.93 -12.42 1.80
N ASP A 38 26.04 -11.43 1.80
CA ASP A 38 26.15 -10.28 2.69
C ASP A 38 25.70 -10.63 4.11
N ARG A 39 26.45 -10.11 5.08
CA ARG A 39 26.15 -10.17 6.51
C ARG A 39 26.02 -8.75 7.02
N ILE A 40 24.85 -8.44 7.59
CA ILE A 40 24.50 -7.10 8.08
C ILE A 40 24.28 -7.20 9.59
N HIS A 41 25.05 -6.43 10.36
CA HIS A 41 24.95 -6.41 11.81
C HIS A 41 23.84 -5.45 12.24
N VAL A 42 22.84 -5.95 12.97
CA VAL A 42 21.69 -5.16 13.42
C VAL A 42 21.31 -5.47 14.86
N ARG A 43 20.38 -4.69 15.41
CA ARG A 43 19.89 -4.83 16.78
C ARG A 43 18.51 -5.48 16.81
N LYS A 44 18.33 -6.49 17.68
CA LYS A 44 17.08 -7.20 17.90
C LYS A 44 15.98 -6.28 18.36
N ASP A 45 16.29 -5.31 19.25
CA ASP A 45 15.32 -4.34 19.75
C ASP A 45 14.69 -3.52 18.62
N VAL A 46 15.50 -3.07 17.65
CA VAL A 46 15.04 -2.36 16.45
C VAL A 46 14.15 -3.28 15.61
N LEU A 47 14.62 -4.48 15.24
CA LEU A 47 13.81 -5.40 14.41
C LEU A 47 12.46 -5.72 15.05
N CYS A 48 12.46 -6.03 16.35
CA CYS A 48 11.26 -6.38 17.12
C CYS A 48 10.30 -5.19 17.30
N ALA A 49 10.80 -3.95 17.28
CA ALA A 49 9.96 -2.75 17.35
C ALA A 49 9.13 -2.57 16.06
N TRP A 50 9.71 -2.91 14.91
CA TRP A 50 9.12 -2.64 13.59
C TRP A 50 8.43 -3.83 12.95
N SER A 51 8.65 -5.05 13.45
CA SER A 51 8.10 -6.28 12.87
C SER A 51 7.76 -7.30 13.93
N ASP A 52 6.47 -7.65 14.00
CA ASP A 52 6.01 -8.79 14.81
C ASP A 52 6.57 -10.11 14.26
N HIS A 53 6.83 -10.21 12.95
CA HIS A 53 7.47 -11.37 12.34
C HIS A 53 8.88 -11.59 12.92
N PHE A 54 9.70 -10.53 12.97
CA PHE A 54 11.02 -10.63 13.58
C PHE A 54 10.95 -10.86 15.08
N ARG A 55 9.98 -10.26 15.78
CA ARG A 55 9.77 -10.54 17.21
C ARG A 55 9.49 -12.01 17.47
N GLU A 56 8.52 -12.59 16.75
CA GLU A 56 8.18 -14.01 16.89
C GLU A 56 9.33 -14.94 16.50
N HIS A 57 10.06 -14.61 15.44
CA HIS A 57 11.23 -15.38 15.01
C HIS A 57 12.33 -15.34 16.09
N LEU A 58 12.63 -14.14 16.60
CA LEU A 58 13.68 -13.92 17.59
C LEU A 58 13.33 -14.55 18.95
N GLU A 59 12.07 -14.50 19.37
CA GLU A 59 11.60 -15.15 20.60
C GLU A 59 11.73 -16.68 20.52
N ARG A 60 11.42 -17.28 19.36
CA ARG A 60 11.59 -18.73 19.12
C ARG A 60 13.06 -19.14 19.06
N SER A 61 13.92 -18.31 18.45
CA SER A 61 15.36 -18.53 18.30
C SER A 61 16.19 -18.37 19.58
N SER A 62 15.60 -17.84 20.67
CA SER A 62 16.31 -17.57 21.93
C SER A 62 16.95 -18.80 22.61
N GLN A 63 16.74 -19.99 22.06
CA GLN A 63 17.36 -21.25 22.48
C GLN A 63 18.64 -21.62 21.69
N ILE A 64 19.00 -20.85 20.64
CA ILE A 64 20.12 -21.12 19.74
C ILE A 64 21.12 -19.94 19.79
N VAL A 65 22.35 -20.22 20.21
CA VAL A 65 23.35 -19.21 20.63
C VAL A 65 23.96 -18.41 19.45
N ASP A 66 23.79 -18.85 18.21
CA ASP A 66 24.41 -18.25 17.00
C ASP A 66 23.46 -18.19 15.80
N GLU A 67 22.16 -17.92 16.01
CA GLU A 67 21.20 -17.95 14.91
C GLU A 67 21.31 -16.67 14.04
N GLU A 68 21.77 -16.85 12.79
CA GLU A 68 21.71 -15.84 11.74
C GLU A 68 20.28 -15.73 11.21
N LEU A 69 19.73 -14.51 11.13
CA LEU A 69 18.44 -14.27 10.51
C LEU A 69 18.61 -14.19 8.99
N VAL A 70 18.00 -15.12 8.25
CA VAL A 70 18.12 -15.14 6.78
C VAL A 70 16.98 -14.35 6.16
N LEU A 71 17.31 -13.25 5.47
CA LEU A 71 16.35 -12.56 4.60
C LEU A 71 16.41 -13.16 3.20
N GLU A 72 15.35 -13.87 2.85
CA GLU A 72 15.15 -14.32 1.47
C GLU A 72 14.69 -13.15 0.59
N GLY A 73 15.58 -12.71 -0.30
CA GLY A 73 15.36 -11.73 -1.36
C GLY A 73 16.68 -11.53 -2.10
N ASP A 74 16.75 -11.89 -3.38
CA ASP A 74 18.00 -12.09 -4.15
C ASP A 74 18.87 -10.83 -4.38
N ASP A 75 18.58 -9.70 -3.73
CA ASP A 75 19.37 -8.45 -3.81
C ASP A 75 19.75 -7.94 -2.41
N SER A 76 21.04 -8.05 -2.07
CA SER A 76 21.59 -7.55 -0.81
C SER A 76 21.41 -6.04 -0.63
N ALA A 77 21.37 -5.26 -1.73
CA ALA A 77 21.13 -3.82 -1.66
C ALA A 77 19.68 -3.53 -1.21
N LEU A 78 18.72 -4.31 -1.69
CA LEU A 78 17.31 -4.21 -1.28
C LEU A 78 17.14 -4.58 0.20
N ALA A 79 17.73 -5.68 0.66
CA ALA A 79 17.68 -6.09 2.06
C ALA A 79 18.32 -5.03 2.97
N ARG A 80 19.46 -4.46 2.55
CA ARG A 80 20.11 -3.37 3.27
C ARG A 80 19.23 -2.11 3.34
N ALA A 81 18.57 -1.73 2.26
CA ALA A 81 17.65 -0.58 2.25
C ALA A 81 16.45 -0.80 3.18
N PHE A 82 15.89 -2.00 3.16
CA PHE A 82 14.80 -2.42 4.04
C PHE A 82 15.16 -2.36 5.52
N LEU A 83 16.34 -2.87 5.89
CA LEU A 83 16.81 -2.80 7.28
C LEU A 83 17.15 -1.35 7.67
N LYS A 84 17.79 -0.58 6.79
CA LYS A 84 18.08 0.84 7.04
C LYS A 84 16.82 1.67 7.28
N TYR A 85 15.70 1.34 6.63
CA TYR A 85 14.43 2.01 6.89
C TYR A 85 14.04 1.92 8.37
N MET A 86 14.18 0.75 9.01
CA MET A 86 13.89 0.58 10.45
C MET A 86 14.81 1.42 11.37
N TYR A 87 15.94 1.87 10.83
CA TYR A 87 16.92 2.72 11.50
C TYR A 87 16.74 4.22 11.19
N GLY A 88 15.70 4.57 10.42
CA GLY A 88 15.33 5.96 10.14
C GLY A 88 15.84 6.49 8.81
N ALA A 89 16.48 5.65 7.98
CA ALA A 89 16.86 6.06 6.64
C ALA A 89 15.61 6.19 5.74
N PRO A 90 15.58 7.17 4.83
CA PRO A 90 14.59 7.18 3.78
C PRO A 90 14.81 5.97 2.84
N TYR A 91 13.72 5.41 2.33
CA TYR A 91 13.80 4.35 1.30
C TYR A 91 13.89 4.91 -0.13
N ILE A 92 13.66 6.21 -0.30
CA ILE A 92 13.89 7.00 -1.51
C ILE A 92 14.75 8.19 -1.09
N ASP A 93 15.98 8.26 -1.58
CA ASP A 93 16.90 9.36 -1.26
C ASP A 93 16.44 10.69 -1.87
N ASN A 94 15.98 10.65 -3.13
CA ASN A 94 15.39 11.80 -3.82
C ASN A 94 14.23 11.36 -4.73
N PRO A 95 12.98 11.78 -4.43
CA PRO A 95 11.81 11.64 -5.31
C PRO A 95 12.03 12.00 -6.78
N LEU A 96 12.87 13.01 -7.04
CA LEU A 96 13.06 13.61 -8.35
C LEU A 96 14.08 12.87 -9.23
N ASP A 97 14.91 12.00 -8.62
CA ASP A 97 15.95 11.23 -9.33
C ASP A 97 15.51 9.81 -9.71
N PHE A 98 14.20 9.55 -9.65
CA PHE A 98 13.59 8.27 -9.98
C PHE A 98 14.14 7.68 -11.29
N THR A 99 14.66 6.46 -11.28
CA THR A 99 15.13 5.71 -12.46
C THR A 99 14.20 4.53 -12.76
N ASP A 100 14.36 3.91 -13.93
CA ASP A 100 13.60 2.70 -14.29
C ASP A 100 13.90 1.53 -13.33
N ASP A 101 15.15 1.44 -12.85
CA ASP A 101 15.55 0.44 -11.85
C ASP A 101 14.92 0.71 -10.47
N ASP A 102 14.66 1.99 -10.15
CA ASP A 102 13.99 2.35 -8.88
C ASP A 102 12.55 1.86 -8.82
N SER A 103 11.84 1.79 -9.95
CA SER A 103 10.46 1.30 -9.98
C SER A 103 10.35 -0.16 -9.54
N LYS A 104 11.24 -1.02 -10.04
CA LYS A 104 11.30 -2.44 -9.64
C LYS A 104 11.77 -2.58 -8.21
N ARG A 105 12.82 -1.83 -7.83
CA ARG A 105 13.36 -1.81 -6.47
C ARG A 105 12.29 -1.43 -5.46
N LEU A 106 11.50 -0.39 -5.73
CA LEU A 106 10.42 0.04 -4.85
C LEU A 106 9.33 -1.00 -4.72
N ASN A 107 8.90 -1.62 -5.81
CA ASN A 107 7.91 -2.67 -5.71
C ASN A 107 8.43 -3.89 -4.93
N ASN A 108 9.70 -4.25 -5.12
CA ASN A 108 10.32 -5.33 -4.34
C ASN A 108 10.45 -4.96 -2.86
N LEU A 109 10.72 -3.69 -2.55
CA LEU A 109 10.79 -3.19 -1.18
C LEU A 109 9.42 -3.21 -0.51
N TYR A 110 8.37 -2.79 -1.22
CA TYR A 110 6.97 -2.92 -0.79
C TYR A 110 6.64 -4.37 -0.45
N LYS A 111 6.97 -5.31 -1.34
CA LYS A 111 6.76 -6.76 -1.10
C LYS A 111 7.53 -7.26 0.12
N LEU A 112 8.74 -6.77 0.36
CA LEU A 112 9.54 -7.12 1.52
C LEU A 112 8.88 -6.61 2.82
N GLY A 113 8.37 -5.37 2.80
CA GLY A 113 7.55 -4.79 3.87
C GLY A 113 6.33 -5.65 4.19
N CYS A 114 5.59 -6.09 3.17
CA CYS A 114 4.45 -7.01 3.34
C CYS A 114 4.89 -8.36 3.89
N LYS A 115 5.95 -8.97 3.34
CA LYS A 115 6.46 -10.30 3.73
C LYS A 115 6.85 -10.36 5.22
N TYR A 116 7.56 -9.34 5.69
CA TYR A 116 8.07 -9.29 7.06
C TYR A 116 7.22 -8.41 7.99
N GLY A 117 6.03 -7.97 7.55
CA GLY A 117 5.09 -7.23 8.39
C GLY A 117 5.59 -5.86 8.88
N VAL A 118 6.44 -5.19 8.10
CA VAL A 118 6.90 -3.81 8.38
C VAL A 118 5.90 -2.84 7.78
N TRP A 119 4.75 -2.72 8.43
CA TRP A 119 3.60 -2.01 7.89
C TRP A 119 3.81 -0.50 7.75
N SER A 120 4.66 0.12 8.58
CA SER A 120 5.01 1.54 8.42
C SER A 120 5.62 1.82 7.05
N LEU A 121 6.55 0.98 6.60
CA LEU A 121 7.13 1.06 5.26
C LEU A 121 6.06 0.90 4.18
N VAL A 122 5.19 -0.10 4.34
CA VAL A 122 4.09 -0.37 3.40
C VAL A 122 3.17 0.85 3.26
N PHE A 123 2.77 1.47 4.38
CA PHE A 123 1.91 2.65 4.37
C PHE A 123 2.61 3.89 3.81
N ASP A 124 3.86 4.15 4.20
CA ASP A 124 4.66 5.26 3.66
C ASP A 124 4.74 5.18 2.13
N MET A 125 4.99 3.97 1.60
CA MET A 125 5.05 3.73 0.16
C MET A 125 3.70 3.97 -0.52
N CYS A 126 2.60 3.43 0.03
CA CYS A 126 1.25 3.66 -0.50
C CYS A 126 0.86 5.14 -0.52
N ILE A 127 1.18 5.87 0.55
CA ILE A 127 0.94 7.31 0.67
C ILE A 127 1.76 8.07 -0.38
N THR A 128 3.06 7.81 -0.45
CA THR A 128 3.97 8.46 -1.42
C THR A 128 3.50 8.27 -2.86
N PHE A 129 3.10 7.06 -3.24
CA PHE A 129 2.55 6.79 -4.57
C PHE A 129 1.28 7.61 -4.85
N SER A 130 0.42 7.77 -3.85
CA SER A 130 -0.82 8.56 -3.98
C SER A 130 -0.55 10.06 -4.06
N GLU A 131 0.38 10.57 -3.24
CA GLU A 131 0.78 11.97 -3.23
C GLU A 131 1.37 12.40 -4.59
N TYR A 132 2.21 11.56 -5.22
CA TYR A 132 2.70 11.88 -6.57
C TYR A 132 1.57 11.99 -7.61
N ILE A 133 0.54 11.17 -7.49
CA ILE A 133 -0.65 11.26 -8.36
C ILE A 133 -1.41 12.56 -8.10
N GLU A 134 -1.63 12.89 -6.83
CA GLU A 134 -2.37 14.09 -6.41
C GLU A 134 -1.64 15.39 -6.77
N LEU A 135 -0.31 15.39 -6.72
CA LEU A 135 0.52 16.50 -7.18
C LEU A 135 0.56 16.63 -8.72
N GLY A 136 -0.06 15.69 -9.44
CA GLY A 136 -0.11 15.69 -10.90
C GLY A 136 1.24 15.41 -11.54
N TYR A 137 2.05 14.57 -10.92
CA TYR A 137 3.31 14.16 -11.52
C TYR A 137 3.04 13.25 -12.72
N THR A 138 3.31 13.74 -13.93
CA THR A 138 3.01 13.05 -15.20
C THR A 138 4.26 12.63 -15.97
N GLY A 139 5.41 12.47 -15.29
CA GLY A 139 6.63 12.00 -15.95
C GLY A 139 6.51 10.53 -16.37
N ASP A 140 7.07 10.14 -17.52
CA ASP A 140 7.03 8.77 -18.07
C ASP A 140 7.36 7.69 -17.03
N LYS A 141 8.34 7.97 -16.17
CA LYS A 141 8.81 7.07 -15.11
C LYS A 141 7.74 6.77 -14.05
N PHE A 142 6.86 7.73 -13.80
CA PHE A 142 5.77 7.58 -12.83
C PHE A 142 4.67 6.66 -13.34
N PHE A 143 4.28 6.84 -14.60
CA PHE A 143 3.38 5.92 -15.28
C PHE A 143 3.97 4.51 -15.37
N LYS A 144 5.28 4.40 -15.58
CA LYS A 144 5.96 3.10 -15.54
C LYS A 144 5.88 2.42 -14.17
N ALA A 145 5.96 3.19 -13.09
CA ALA A 145 5.80 2.67 -11.73
C ALA A 145 4.37 2.14 -11.48
N ILE A 146 3.34 2.82 -12.00
CA ILE A 146 1.95 2.32 -11.97
C ILE A 146 1.81 1.00 -12.74
N GLU A 147 2.36 0.93 -13.97
CA GLU A 147 2.35 -0.30 -14.76
C GLU A 147 2.98 -1.48 -14.00
N LEU A 148 4.17 -1.26 -13.44
CA LEU A 148 4.90 -2.29 -12.70
C LEU A 148 4.15 -2.73 -11.43
N ALA A 149 3.53 -1.80 -10.71
CA ALA A 149 2.71 -2.14 -9.55
C ALA A 149 1.59 -3.12 -9.92
N TYR A 150 0.84 -2.84 -10.99
CA TYR A 150 -0.25 -3.72 -11.46
C TYR A 150 0.26 -5.03 -12.07
N GLN A 151 1.46 -5.08 -12.63
CA GLN A 151 2.05 -6.31 -13.15
C GLN A 151 2.55 -7.24 -12.04
N LEU A 152 3.06 -6.66 -10.96
CA LEU A 152 3.79 -7.41 -9.94
C LEU A 152 2.94 -7.75 -8.72
N ASN A 153 1.77 -7.14 -8.53
CA ASN A 153 0.91 -7.38 -7.37
C ASN A 153 -0.44 -8.00 -7.78
N GLU A 154 -1.01 -8.77 -6.86
CA GLU A 154 -2.29 -9.44 -7.09
C GLU A 154 -3.48 -8.50 -6.92
N SER A 155 -4.63 -8.86 -7.49
CA SER A 155 -5.87 -8.10 -7.33
C SER A 155 -6.28 -8.03 -5.86
N GLY A 156 -6.61 -6.82 -5.38
CA GLY A 156 -6.95 -6.59 -3.98
C GLY A 156 -5.76 -6.20 -3.09
N ASP A 157 -4.56 -6.10 -3.65
CA ASP A 157 -3.38 -5.57 -2.97
C ASP A 157 -3.57 -4.09 -2.54
N LEU A 158 -2.98 -3.74 -1.39
CA LEU A 158 -3.14 -2.43 -0.77
C LEU A 158 -2.57 -1.29 -1.63
N LEU A 159 -1.39 -1.48 -2.24
CA LEU A 159 -0.77 -0.48 -3.11
C LEU A 159 -1.67 -0.19 -4.31
N LEU A 160 -2.23 -1.24 -4.94
CA LEU A 160 -3.14 -1.08 -6.06
C LEU A 160 -4.41 -0.31 -5.67
N ALA A 161 -4.95 -0.54 -4.47
CA ALA A 161 -6.11 0.20 -3.99
C ALA A 161 -5.82 1.71 -3.82
N TYR A 162 -4.63 2.06 -3.32
CA TYR A 162 -4.19 3.46 -3.17
C TYR A 162 -3.98 4.13 -4.54
N ILE A 163 -3.27 3.46 -5.45
CA ILE A 163 -3.07 3.95 -6.83
C ILE A 163 -4.41 4.15 -7.54
N SER A 164 -5.27 3.13 -7.53
CA SER A 164 -6.62 3.18 -8.13
C SER A 164 -7.43 4.35 -7.59
N ARG A 165 -7.42 4.53 -6.27
CA ARG A 165 -8.12 5.63 -5.60
C ARG A 165 -7.59 6.98 -6.07
N ALA A 166 -6.27 7.19 -6.02
CA ALA A 166 -5.68 8.46 -6.40
C ALA A 166 -5.95 8.79 -7.89
N CYS A 167 -5.84 7.81 -8.78
CA CYS A 167 -6.19 7.96 -10.20
C CYS A 167 -7.67 8.35 -10.39
N LYS A 168 -8.60 7.75 -9.64
CA LYS A 168 -10.05 8.05 -9.71
C LYS A 168 -10.38 9.50 -9.35
N TYR A 169 -9.65 10.11 -8.42
CA TYR A 169 -9.87 11.50 -8.01
C TYR A 169 -9.16 12.50 -8.92
N ASN A 170 -8.05 12.10 -9.56
CA ASN A 170 -7.22 12.97 -10.39
C ASN A 170 -7.31 12.68 -11.89
N ILE A 171 -8.27 11.86 -12.35
CA ILE A 171 -8.39 11.40 -13.75
C ILE A 171 -8.35 12.52 -14.80
N LYS A 172 -8.87 13.71 -14.48
CA LYS A 172 -8.84 14.86 -15.39
C LYS A 172 -7.45 15.46 -15.55
N GLN A 173 -6.69 15.50 -14.46
CA GLN A 173 -5.31 16.01 -14.45
C GLN A 173 -4.35 15.01 -15.09
N LEU A 174 -4.63 13.72 -14.93
CA LEU A 174 -3.85 12.64 -15.53
C LEU A 174 -4.18 12.40 -17.01
N ALA A 175 -5.15 13.08 -17.59
CA ALA A 175 -5.61 12.84 -18.97
C ALA A 175 -4.54 13.26 -20.01
N SER A 176 -3.53 12.42 -20.20
CA SER A 176 -2.44 12.58 -21.14
C SER A 176 -2.28 11.33 -22.02
N PHE A 177 -1.50 11.44 -23.10
CA PHE A 177 -1.22 10.33 -24.00
C PHE A 177 -0.56 9.15 -23.26
N GLU A 178 0.40 9.44 -22.40
CA GLU A 178 1.18 8.49 -21.59
C GLU A 178 0.28 7.75 -20.59
N PHE A 179 -0.68 8.46 -19.99
CA PHE A 179 -1.66 7.83 -19.12
C PHE A 179 -2.58 6.88 -19.89
N TYR A 180 -3.01 7.25 -21.11
CA TYR A 180 -3.80 6.34 -21.94
C TYR A 180 -3.01 5.08 -22.33
N GLU A 181 -1.72 5.20 -22.66
CA GLU A 181 -0.86 4.02 -22.89
C GLU A 181 -0.76 3.15 -21.62
N THR A 182 -0.64 3.77 -20.46
CA THR A 182 -0.62 3.06 -19.17
C THR A 182 -1.90 2.27 -18.95
N LEU A 183 -3.07 2.86 -19.21
CA LEU A 183 -4.36 2.18 -19.08
C LEU A 183 -4.51 1.00 -20.04
N GLN A 184 -3.93 1.09 -21.25
CA GLN A 184 -3.90 -0.06 -22.18
C GLN A 184 -3.05 -1.22 -21.64
N ARG A 185 -1.94 -0.90 -20.96
CA ARG A 185 -1.03 -1.88 -20.36
C ARG A 185 -1.50 -2.35 -18.97
N THR A 186 -2.48 -1.68 -18.37
CA THR A 186 -3.08 -2.01 -17.07
C THR A 186 -4.61 -2.15 -17.17
N PRO A 187 -5.12 -3.23 -17.80
CA PRO A 187 -6.56 -3.41 -18.02
C PRO A 187 -7.39 -3.37 -16.73
N THR A 188 -6.86 -3.89 -15.63
CA THR A 188 -7.51 -3.86 -14.31
C THR A 188 -7.76 -2.43 -13.84
N LEU A 189 -6.74 -1.56 -13.90
CA LEU A 189 -6.89 -0.13 -13.57
C LEU A 189 -7.92 0.53 -14.50
N CYS A 190 -7.84 0.25 -15.81
CA CYS A 190 -8.78 0.80 -16.78
C CYS A 190 -10.24 0.45 -16.44
N VAL A 191 -10.53 -0.82 -16.12
CA VAL A 191 -11.86 -1.26 -15.70
C VAL A 191 -12.31 -0.57 -14.41
N GLU A 192 -11.43 -0.43 -13.43
CA GLU A 192 -11.72 0.27 -12.17
C GLU A 192 -12.05 1.76 -12.38
N LEU A 193 -11.34 2.43 -13.29
CA LEU A 193 -11.60 3.83 -13.64
C LEU A 193 -12.89 3.98 -14.44
N LEU A 194 -13.15 3.09 -15.40
CA LEU A 194 -14.38 3.09 -16.18
C LEU A 194 -15.60 2.87 -15.29
N ALA A 195 -15.55 1.91 -14.37
CA ALA A 195 -16.61 1.69 -13.39
C ALA A 195 -16.88 2.96 -12.54
N HIS A 196 -15.83 3.66 -12.13
CA HIS A 196 -15.94 4.95 -11.43
C HIS A 196 -16.56 6.06 -12.29
N VAL A 197 -16.20 6.16 -13.57
CA VAL A 197 -16.79 7.14 -14.48
C VAL A 197 -18.27 6.82 -14.74
N VAL A 198 -18.59 5.57 -15.07
CA VAL A 198 -19.97 5.11 -15.34
C VAL A 198 -20.87 5.34 -14.13
N SER A 199 -20.43 4.98 -12.93
CA SER A 199 -21.19 5.23 -11.70
C SER A 199 -21.47 6.71 -11.42
N LYS A 200 -20.68 7.63 -11.99
CA LYS A 200 -20.93 9.08 -11.93
C LYS A 200 -21.85 9.57 -13.06
N LEU A 201 -21.88 8.87 -14.20
CA LEU A 201 -22.80 9.15 -15.30
C LEU A 201 -24.23 8.74 -14.95
N ASP A 202 -24.41 7.64 -14.19
CA ASP A 202 -25.70 7.15 -13.66
C ASP A 202 -26.35 8.09 -12.61
N LEU A 203 -25.86 9.33 -12.45
CA LEU A 203 -26.38 10.28 -11.48
C LEU A 203 -27.12 11.47 -12.05
N LYS A 204 -27.14 11.70 -13.38
CA LYS A 204 -27.70 12.94 -13.94
C LYS A 204 -29.08 12.84 -14.61
N ASP A 205 -29.52 11.69 -15.11
CA ASP A 205 -30.70 11.65 -15.99
C ASP A 205 -31.74 10.52 -15.72
N ASP A 206 -32.00 10.15 -14.46
CA ASP A 206 -33.17 9.31 -14.14
C ASP A 206 -34.22 10.07 -13.29
N PRO A 207 -35.30 10.57 -13.90
CA PRO A 207 -36.42 11.21 -13.20
C PRO A 207 -37.25 10.23 -12.33
N SER A 208 -36.91 8.94 -12.29
CA SER A 208 -37.59 7.92 -11.47
C SER A 208 -36.96 7.69 -10.08
N ARG A 209 -36.01 8.56 -9.67
CA ARG A 209 -35.33 8.54 -8.36
C ARG A 209 -36.26 8.85 -7.19
N ASP A 210 -36.96 7.81 -6.77
CA ASP A 210 -37.53 7.65 -5.42
C ASP A 210 -36.70 6.64 -4.60
N GLY A 211 -35.37 6.65 -4.81
CA GLY A 211 -34.44 5.71 -4.16
C GLY A 211 -33.68 6.41 -3.03
N SER A 212 -33.81 5.92 -1.80
CA SER A 212 -33.10 6.46 -0.64
C SER A 212 -31.59 6.45 -0.86
N ARG A 213 -30.95 7.60 -0.69
CA ARG A 213 -29.48 7.72 -0.69
C ARG A 213 -28.93 7.03 0.55
N LEU A 214 -27.96 6.14 0.37
CA LEU A 214 -27.29 5.43 1.46
C LEU A 214 -25.86 5.91 1.63
N ARG A 215 -25.41 5.93 2.88
CA ARG A 215 -23.99 6.07 3.22
C ARG A 215 -23.42 4.72 3.61
N CYS A 216 -22.26 4.39 3.07
CA CYS A 216 -21.51 3.22 3.50
C CYS A 216 -20.96 3.44 4.93
N PRO A 217 -21.17 2.50 5.88
CA PRO A 217 -20.62 2.64 7.23
C PRO A 217 -19.09 2.56 7.27
N ASP A 218 -18.49 1.84 6.32
CA ASP A 218 -17.05 1.64 6.23
C ASP A 218 -16.36 2.83 5.55
N CYS A 219 -16.57 3.03 4.26
CA CYS A 219 -15.87 4.08 3.50
C CYS A 219 -16.57 5.45 3.53
N ARG A 220 -17.72 5.56 4.20
CA ARG A 220 -18.52 6.80 4.35
C ARG A 220 -19.00 7.44 3.04
N GLN A 221 -18.80 6.77 1.91
CA GLN A 221 -19.25 7.22 0.59
C GLN A 221 -20.75 7.02 0.41
N PHE A 222 -21.35 7.93 -0.34
CA PHE A 222 -22.77 7.86 -0.69
C PHE A 222 -22.98 7.07 -1.98
N PHE A 223 -24.03 6.25 -2.00
CA PHE A 223 -24.46 5.53 -3.19
C PHE A 223 -25.98 5.38 -3.17
N THR A 224 -26.56 5.04 -4.33
CA THR A 224 -28.00 4.81 -4.48
C THR A 224 -28.21 3.35 -4.79
N LEU A 225 -29.15 2.69 -4.11
CA LEU A 225 -29.56 1.35 -4.49
C LEU A 225 -30.47 1.42 -5.71
N HIS A 226 -30.16 0.62 -6.71
CA HIS A 226 -31.06 0.39 -7.83
C HIS A 226 -32.32 -0.35 -7.35
N LYS A 227 -33.50 -0.05 -7.91
CA LYS A 227 -34.80 -0.63 -7.49
C LYS A 227 -34.79 -2.17 -7.49
N SER A 228 -34.07 -2.79 -8.42
CA SER A 228 -33.90 -4.25 -8.48
C SER A 228 -33.13 -4.84 -7.29
N HIS A 229 -32.31 -4.04 -6.60
CA HIS A 229 -31.47 -4.49 -5.48
C HIS A 229 -32.06 -4.12 -4.11
N VAL A 230 -33.12 -3.30 -4.08
CA VAL A 230 -33.83 -2.91 -2.84
C VAL A 230 -34.40 -4.14 -2.12
N GLN A 231 -34.77 -5.19 -2.86
CA GLN A 231 -35.31 -6.44 -2.32
C GLN A 231 -34.23 -7.49 -1.98
N SER A 232 -32.94 -7.19 -2.20
CA SER A 232 -31.85 -8.07 -1.79
C SER A 232 -31.77 -8.16 -0.26
N HIS A 233 -31.42 -9.33 0.28
CA HIS A 233 -31.21 -9.52 1.72
C HIS A 233 -29.84 -8.99 2.18
N GLU A 234 -28.92 -8.76 1.25
CA GLU A 234 -27.58 -8.24 1.49
C GLU A 234 -27.28 -7.11 0.49
N TRP A 235 -26.74 -6.00 0.99
CA TRP A 235 -26.29 -4.88 0.18
C TRP A 235 -24.77 -4.83 0.14
N MET A 236 -24.23 -4.40 -0.99
CA MET A 236 -22.80 -4.23 -1.19
C MET A 236 -22.52 -2.77 -1.56
N CYS A 237 -21.55 -2.17 -0.90
CA CYS A 237 -21.05 -0.86 -1.25
C CYS A 237 -20.26 -0.96 -2.57
N GLY A 238 -20.71 -0.25 -3.60
CA GLY A 238 -19.98 -0.17 -4.87
C GLY A 238 -18.62 0.54 -4.80
N TRP A 239 -18.30 1.19 -3.68
CA TRP A 239 -17.06 1.96 -3.49
C TRP A 239 -15.94 1.17 -2.82
N CYS A 240 -16.24 0.37 -1.80
CA CYS A 240 -15.25 -0.41 -1.04
C CYS A 240 -15.56 -1.91 -0.98
N GLY A 241 -16.65 -2.37 -1.59
CA GLY A 241 -17.06 -3.78 -1.56
C GLY A 241 -17.62 -4.25 -0.21
N TYR A 242 -17.74 -3.37 0.78
CA TYR A 242 -18.34 -3.70 2.08
C TYR A 242 -19.75 -4.27 1.90
N LYS A 243 -20.01 -5.44 2.49
CA LYS A 243 -21.31 -6.11 2.44
C LYS A 243 -21.95 -6.14 3.82
N ALA A 244 -23.24 -5.85 3.88
CA ALA A 244 -24.02 -5.96 5.11
C ALA A 244 -25.51 -6.19 4.80
N PRO A 245 -26.28 -6.76 5.75
CA PRO A 245 -27.70 -7.01 5.56
C PRO A 245 -28.49 -5.76 5.15
N ALA A 246 -29.50 -5.95 4.30
CA ALA A 246 -30.43 -4.92 3.86
C ALA A 246 -31.32 -4.48 5.03
N GLY A 247 -30.92 -3.40 5.72
CA GLY A 247 -31.54 -2.93 6.96
C GLY A 247 -30.56 -2.77 8.13
N GLY A 248 -29.28 -3.13 7.96
CA GLY A 248 -28.21 -2.87 8.93
C GLY A 248 -27.70 -1.41 8.91
N LEU A 249 -26.45 -1.23 9.35
CA LEU A 249 -25.64 0.00 9.56
C LEU A 249 -25.56 1.03 8.41
N TRP A 250 -26.39 0.92 7.38
CA TRP A 250 -26.42 1.85 6.25
C TRP A 250 -27.19 3.11 6.64
N ASP A 251 -26.50 4.24 6.79
CA ASP A 251 -27.19 5.51 7.09
C ASP A 251 -28.03 5.92 5.87
N ARG A 252 -29.35 5.95 6.06
CA ARG A 252 -30.28 6.52 5.07
C ARG A 252 -30.31 8.03 5.25
N LEU A 253 -29.99 8.77 4.20
CA LEU A 253 -30.37 10.18 4.14
C LEU A 253 -31.81 10.23 3.63
N SER A 254 -32.69 10.81 4.46
CA SER A 254 -34.06 11.14 4.09
C SER A 254 -34.10 12.30 3.09
#